data_AF-A0A7S1YIZ5-F1
#
_entry.id   AF-A0A7S1YIZ5-F1
#
_cell.length_a   1.000
_cell.length_b   1.000
_cell.length_c   1.000
_cell.angle_alpha   90.00
_cell.angle_beta   90.00
_cell.angle_gamma   90.00
#
_symmetry.space_group_name_H-M   'P 1'
#
loop_
_entity.id
_entity.type
_entity.pdbx_description
1 polymer ?
#
loop_
_entity_poly.entity_id
_entity_poly.type
_entity_poly.pdbx_seq_one_letter_code
_entity_poly.pdbx_strand_id
1 'polypeptide(L)'
;LVNIPSQGNDPSCTKSSVCDIDRVCLMLMNSVAVGSEMEALSQLAHLQEADDECTDVSWTDFLDILNSTEVDGNGDRSWLYQTCTEFGYYQTCETNSVCPFGRGYHTVDLDYEICESVFGLPSETVDGNVAST
;
A
#
# COMPACT_ATOMS: atom_id res chain seq x y z
N LEU A 1 -3.19 3.52 -8.00
CA LEU A 1 -3.60 3.63 -6.57
C LEU A 1 -3.23 5.01 -6.01
N VAL A 2 -3.94 5.51 -5.00
CA VAL A 2 -3.56 6.76 -4.33
C VAL A 2 -2.28 6.57 -3.53
N ASN A 3 -1.29 7.42 -3.77
CA ASN A 3 -0.03 7.47 -3.03
C ASN A 3 -0.03 8.63 -2.02
N ILE A 4 0.17 8.34 -0.74
CA ILE A 4 0.46 9.36 0.27
C ILE A 4 1.95 9.26 0.58
N PRO A 5 2.77 10.31 0.37
CA PRO A 5 4.24 10.24 0.52
C PRO A 5 4.67 10.23 2.00
N SER A 6 4.15 9.29 2.78
CA SER A 6 4.33 9.18 4.24
C SER A 6 5.79 8.91 4.64
N GLN A 7 6.55 8.23 3.78
CA GLN A 7 7.95 7.86 4.04
C GLN A 7 8.97 8.78 3.33
N GLY A 8 8.51 9.77 2.58
CA GLY A 8 9.37 10.58 1.71
C GLY A 8 8.81 11.96 1.38
N ASN A 9 8.03 12.54 2.29
CA ASN A 9 7.40 13.85 2.08
C ASN A 9 8.46 14.93 1.82
N ASP A 10 8.41 15.55 0.64
CA ASP A 10 9.27 16.66 0.25
C ASP A 10 8.43 17.92 0.00
N PRO A 11 8.28 18.82 0.99
CA PRO A 11 7.52 20.06 0.84
C PRO A 11 8.05 21.00 -0.26
N SER A 12 9.29 20.80 -0.71
CA SER A 12 9.91 21.60 -1.78
C SER A 12 9.66 21.06 -3.18
N CYS A 13 8.95 19.92 -3.31
CA CYS A 13 8.68 19.28 -4.58
C CYS A 13 7.94 20.21 -5.56
N THR A 14 8.25 20.08 -6.85
CA THR A 14 7.64 20.90 -7.92
C THR A 14 7.11 20.07 -9.10
N LYS A 15 7.20 18.74 -9.03
CA LYS A 15 6.88 17.85 -10.15
C LYS A 15 5.38 17.71 -10.43
N SER A 16 4.53 17.88 -9.42
CA SER A 16 3.06 17.78 -9.52
C SER A 16 2.39 18.71 -8.52
N SER A 17 1.10 19.03 -8.76
CA SER A 17 0.26 19.76 -7.82
C SER A 17 -0.08 18.97 -6.57
N VAL A 18 0.16 17.65 -6.53
CA VAL A 18 -0.09 16.75 -5.39
C VAL A 18 1.16 15.98 -4.96
N CYS A 19 2.34 16.62 -5.03
CA CYS A 19 3.63 15.95 -4.79
C CYS A 19 4.09 15.87 -3.32
N ASP A 20 3.38 16.53 -2.40
CA ASP A 20 3.65 16.51 -0.96
C ASP A 20 2.34 16.41 -0.16
N ILE A 21 2.45 16.06 1.12
CA ILE A 21 1.30 15.81 2.01
C ILE A 21 0.41 17.06 2.13
N ASP A 22 0.97 18.26 2.26
CA ASP A 22 0.17 19.48 2.44
C ASP A 22 -0.68 19.74 1.21
N ARG A 23 -0.08 19.61 0.02
CA ARG A 23 -0.81 19.77 -1.25
C ARG A 23 -1.85 18.68 -1.49
N VAL A 24 -1.55 17.43 -1.15
CA VAL A 24 -2.54 16.34 -1.19
C VAL A 24 -3.73 16.65 -0.28
N CYS A 25 -3.48 17.07 0.96
CA CYS A 25 -4.52 17.46 1.90
C CYS A 25 -5.35 18.64 1.39
N LEU A 26 -4.71 19.69 0.87
CA LEU A 26 -5.40 20.84 0.28
C LEU A 26 -6.29 20.44 -0.89
N MET A 27 -5.82 19.54 -1.76
CA MET A 27 -6.60 19.02 -2.89
C MET A 27 -7.82 18.25 -2.39
N LEU A 28 -7.62 17.27 -1.51
CA LEU A 28 -8.71 16.45 -0.97
C LEU A 28 -9.76 17.30 -0.23
N MET A 29 -9.35 18.24 0.63
CA MET A 29 -10.27 19.10 1.38
C MET A 29 -11.09 20.01 0.45
N ASN A 30 -10.49 20.53 -0.61
CA ASN A 30 -11.20 21.34 -1.60
C ASN A 30 -12.17 20.50 -2.44
N SER A 31 -11.79 19.29 -2.85
CA SER A 31 -12.65 18.41 -3.65
C SER A 31 -13.86 17.90 -2.88
N VAL A 32 -13.69 17.54 -1.60
CA VAL A 32 -14.81 17.11 -0.73
C VAL A 32 -15.80 18.24 -0.45
N ALA A 33 -15.40 19.51 -0.59
CA ALA A 33 -16.33 20.63 -0.44
C ALA A 33 -17.42 20.70 -1.53
N VAL A 34 -17.22 20.01 -2.67
CA VAL A 34 -18.09 20.07 -3.85
C VAL A 34 -18.52 18.70 -4.39
N GLY A 35 -17.98 17.60 -3.83
CA GLY A 35 -18.26 16.22 -4.24
C GLY A 35 -18.15 15.25 -3.07
N SER A 36 -18.24 13.96 -3.37
CA SER A 36 -18.07 12.88 -2.38
C SER A 36 -16.60 12.58 -2.07
N GLU A 37 -16.35 11.91 -0.95
CA GLU A 37 -15.02 11.45 -0.55
C GLU A 37 -14.39 10.52 -1.60
N MET A 38 -15.22 9.67 -2.23
CA MET A 38 -14.75 8.75 -3.27
C MET A 38 -14.35 9.51 -4.55
N GLU A 39 -15.11 10.54 -4.94
CA GLU A 39 -14.75 11.39 -6.09
C GLU A 39 -13.44 12.15 -5.82
N ALA A 40 -13.23 12.63 -4.59
CA ALA A 40 -11.97 13.28 -4.21
C ALA A 40 -10.77 12.31 -4.30
N LEU A 41 -10.92 11.06 -3.84
CA LEU A 41 -9.89 10.03 -3.96
C LEU A 41 -9.62 9.64 -5.42
N SER A 42 -10.67 9.53 -6.24
CA SER A 42 -10.55 9.26 -7.68
C SER A 42 -9.80 10.38 -8.40
N GLN A 43 -10.11 11.65 -8.08
CA GLN A 43 -9.38 12.80 -8.61
C GLN A 43 -7.91 12.79 -8.18
N LEU A 44 -7.62 12.42 -6.92
CA LEU A 44 -6.24 12.28 -6.45
C LEU A 44 -5.48 11.23 -7.23
N ALA A 45 -6.06 10.03 -7.40
CA ALA A 45 -5.45 8.95 -8.15
C ALA A 45 -5.12 9.40 -9.58
N HIS A 46 -6.07 10.07 -10.25
CA HIS A 46 -5.87 10.59 -11.60
C HIS A 46 -4.76 11.66 -11.68
N LEU A 47 -4.62 12.51 -10.67
CA LEU A 47 -3.52 13.50 -10.63
C LEU A 47 -2.14 12.88 -10.36
N GLN A 48 -2.10 11.68 -9.80
CA GLN A 48 -0.87 10.96 -9.47
C GLN A 48 -0.44 10.01 -10.57
N GLU A 49 -1.39 9.39 -11.26
CA GLU A 49 -1.15 8.46 -12.35
C GLU A 49 -1.41 9.18 -13.68
N ALA A 50 -0.38 9.89 -14.15
CA ALA A 50 -0.39 10.56 -15.44
C ALA A 50 -0.26 9.51 -16.57
N ASP A 51 -1.36 8.83 -16.91
CA ASP A 51 -1.71 8.28 -18.25
C ASP A 51 -2.72 7.11 -18.19
N ASP A 52 -3.11 6.60 -17.02
CA ASP A 52 -4.06 5.49 -16.91
C ASP A 52 -5.50 5.94 -16.57
N GLU A 53 -6.47 5.47 -17.37
CA GLU A 53 -7.90 5.73 -17.15
C GLU A 53 -8.50 4.85 -16.04
N CYS A 54 -7.84 3.73 -15.69
CA CYS A 54 -8.33 2.72 -14.76
C CYS A 54 -7.24 2.27 -13.79
N THR A 55 -7.61 2.05 -12.52
CA THR A 55 -6.72 1.41 -11.54
C THR A 55 -6.98 -0.09 -11.51
N ASP A 56 -5.93 -0.89 -11.68
CA ASP A 56 -6.00 -2.34 -11.48
C ASP A 56 -6.13 -2.66 -9.98
N VAL A 57 -7.10 -3.52 -9.67
CA VAL A 57 -7.42 -3.99 -8.31
C VAL A 57 -7.49 -5.52 -8.24
N SER A 58 -6.94 -6.21 -9.24
CA SER A 58 -6.92 -7.66 -9.35
C SER A 58 -5.98 -8.29 -8.32
N TRP A 59 -6.54 -9.16 -7.47
CA TRP A 59 -5.77 -9.92 -6.49
C TRP A 59 -4.74 -10.84 -7.15
N THR A 60 -5.14 -11.53 -8.22
CA THR A 60 -4.28 -12.47 -8.92
C THR A 60 -3.09 -11.76 -9.57
N ASP A 61 -3.34 -10.63 -10.25
CA ASP A 61 -2.28 -9.88 -10.93
C ASP A 61 -1.31 -9.27 -9.89
N PHE A 62 -1.83 -8.84 -8.73
CA PHE A 62 -1.00 -8.42 -7.60
C PHE A 62 -0.09 -9.54 -7.07
N LEU A 63 -0.63 -10.75 -6.90
CA LEU A 63 0.19 -11.91 -6.48
C LEU A 63 1.22 -12.30 -7.55
N ASP A 64 0.89 -12.21 -8.84
CA ASP A 64 1.82 -12.50 -9.93
C ASP A 64 3.01 -11.54 -9.93
N ILE A 65 2.78 -10.25 -9.63
CA ILE A 65 3.86 -9.26 -9.43
C ILE A 65 4.79 -9.71 -8.29
N LEU A 66 4.24 -10.09 -7.14
CA LEU A 66 5.03 -10.51 -5.98
C LEU A 66 5.71 -11.87 -6.16
N ASN A 67 5.16 -12.75 -6.98
CA ASN A 67 5.72 -14.06 -7.27
C ASN A 67 6.84 -14.01 -8.31
N SER A 68 6.88 -12.96 -9.14
CA SER A 68 7.92 -12.77 -10.14
C SER A 68 9.33 -12.81 -9.53
N THR A 69 10.18 -13.66 -10.09
CA THR A 69 11.59 -13.77 -9.67
C THR A 69 12.53 -12.91 -10.51
N GLU A 70 11.97 -12.09 -11.40
CA GLU A 70 12.75 -11.11 -12.15
C GLU A 70 13.32 -10.04 -11.21
N VAL A 71 14.51 -9.54 -11.54
CA VAL A 71 15.13 -8.48 -10.74
C VAL A 71 14.42 -7.17 -11.05
N ASP A 72 13.55 -6.78 -10.13
CA ASP A 72 12.96 -5.45 -10.05
C ASP A 72 13.88 -4.50 -9.24
N GLY A 73 13.89 -3.23 -9.62
CA GLY A 73 14.65 -2.18 -8.94
C GLY A 73 14.04 -1.71 -7.60
N ASN A 74 12.75 -1.98 -7.35
CA ASN A 74 12.10 -1.61 -6.08
C ASN A 74 12.36 -2.65 -4.98
N GLY A 75 12.51 -3.92 -5.35
CA GLY A 75 12.89 -4.97 -4.41
C GLY A 75 11.74 -5.48 -3.55
N ASP A 76 10.50 -5.27 -4.00
CA ASP A 76 9.28 -5.55 -3.22
C ASP A 76 9.19 -7.03 -2.80
N ARG A 77 9.51 -7.96 -3.70
CA ARG A 77 9.54 -9.40 -3.38
C ARG A 77 10.58 -9.74 -2.30
N SER A 78 11.77 -9.13 -2.37
CA SER A 78 12.84 -9.36 -1.39
C SER A 78 12.50 -8.74 -0.03
N TRP A 79 11.83 -7.59 -0.03
CA TRP A 79 11.30 -6.98 1.19
C TRP A 79 10.22 -7.85 1.82
N LEU A 80 9.25 -8.29 1.02
CA LEU A 80 8.17 -9.16 1.46
C LEU A 80 8.72 -10.47 2.05
N TYR A 81 9.69 -11.11 1.40
CA TYR A 81 10.32 -12.32 1.93
C TYR A 81 10.86 -12.11 3.35
N GLN A 82 11.63 -11.03 3.56
CA GLN A 82 12.18 -10.70 4.88
C GLN A 82 11.08 -10.44 5.93
N THR A 83 9.97 -9.79 5.55
CA THR A 83 8.84 -9.64 6.47
C THR A 83 8.20 -10.98 6.85
N CYS A 84 8.10 -11.93 5.91
CA CYS A 84 7.56 -13.26 6.14
C CYS A 84 8.51 -14.21 6.90
N THR A 85 9.81 -13.92 6.95
CA THR A 85 10.82 -14.84 7.52
C THR A 85 11.66 -14.29 8.66
N GLU A 86 11.63 -12.99 8.92
CA GLU A 86 12.55 -12.38 9.91
C GLU A 86 11.83 -11.43 10.87
N PHE A 87 11.22 -10.35 10.40
CA PHE A 87 10.82 -9.25 11.30
C PHE A 87 9.33 -8.89 11.33
N GLY A 88 8.48 -9.50 10.50
CA GLY A 88 7.02 -9.38 10.63
C GLY A 88 6.50 -7.94 10.56
N TYR A 89 7.09 -7.10 9.71
CA TYR A 89 6.69 -5.70 9.56
C TYR A 89 5.57 -5.56 8.51
N TYR A 90 4.33 -5.39 9.00
CA TYR A 90 3.13 -5.32 8.18
C TYR A 90 2.36 -4.01 8.42
N GLN A 91 1.84 -3.40 7.34
CA GLN A 91 1.12 -2.13 7.40
C GLN A 91 -0.40 -2.35 7.51
N THR A 92 -0.84 -2.75 8.71
CA THR A 92 -2.23 -3.14 8.95
C THR A 92 -3.13 -1.97 9.41
N CYS A 93 -4.43 -2.15 9.23
CA CYS A 93 -5.49 -1.24 9.64
C CYS A 93 -6.65 -2.06 10.23
N GLU A 94 -6.42 -2.59 11.44
CA GLU A 94 -7.36 -3.45 12.16
C GLU A 94 -8.69 -2.76 12.49
N THR A 95 -9.77 -3.53 12.59
CA THR A 95 -11.14 -3.03 12.90
C THR A 95 -11.19 -2.13 14.14
N ASN A 96 -10.41 -2.49 15.18
CA ASN A 96 -10.36 -1.78 16.45
C ASN A 96 -9.23 -0.75 16.56
N SER A 97 -8.51 -0.47 15.46
CA SER A 97 -7.42 0.50 15.44
C SER A 97 -7.91 1.93 15.12
N VAL A 98 -7.00 2.89 15.19
CA VAL A 98 -7.24 4.31 14.86
C VAL A 98 -6.57 4.75 13.56
N CYS A 99 -6.25 3.81 12.67
CA CYS A 99 -5.72 4.13 11.34
C CYS A 99 -6.69 5.03 10.56
N PRO A 100 -6.17 5.91 9.69
CA PRO A 100 -6.96 6.82 8.86
C PRO A 100 -7.54 6.15 7.60
N PHE A 101 -7.26 4.86 7.38
CA PHE A 101 -7.71 4.09 6.22
C PHE A 101 -8.96 3.26 6.53
N GLY A 102 -9.49 2.57 5.52
CA GLY A 102 -10.60 1.63 5.69
C GLY A 102 -10.25 0.53 6.70
N ARG A 103 -10.86 0.58 7.89
CA ARG A 103 -10.61 -0.38 8.97
C ARG A 103 -11.16 -1.77 8.62
N GLY A 104 -10.37 -2.79 8.92
CA GLY A 104 -10.73 -4.19 8.69
C GLY A 104 -10.53 -4.66 7.25
N TYR A 105 -10.09 -3.80 6.33
CA TYR A 105 -9.79 -4.19 4.95
C TYR A 105 -8.37 -4.73 4.76
N HIS A 106 -7.43 -4.34 5.62
CA HIS A 106 -6.05 -4.85 5.63
C HIS A 106 -5.68 -5.25 7.06
N THR A 107 -5.99 -6.49 7.42
CA THR A 107 -5.56 -7.09 8.69
C THR A 107 -4.30 -7.90 8.49
N VAL A 108 -3.62 -8.29 9.58
CA VAL A 108 -2.43 -9.16 9.49
C VAL A 108 -2.69 -10.48 8.77
N ASP A 109 -3.92 -10.98 8.80
CA ASP A 109 -4.30 -12.22 8.10
C ASP A 109 -4.10 -12.11 6.58
N LEU A 110 -4.29 -10.91 6.00
CA LEU A 110 -4.06 -10.69 4.58
C LEU A 110 -2.56 -10.81 4.25
N ASP A 111 -1.69 -10.26 5.09
CA ASP A 111 -0.24 -10.41 4.92
C ASP A 111 0.20 -11.87 5.02
N TYR A 112 -0.39 -12.66 5.94
CA TYR A 112 -0.14 -14.10 6.01
C TYR A 112 -0.63 -14.84 4.76
N GLU A 113 -1.79 -14.48 4.21
CA GLU A 113 -2.29 -15.05 2.95
C GLU A 113 -1.32 -14.76 1.79
N ILE A 114 -0.73 -13.56 1.75
CA ILE A 114 0.30 -13.19 0.78
C ILE A 114 1.57 -14.03 0.99
N CYS A 115 2.07 -14.15 2.22
CA CYS A 115 3.24 -14.98 2.53
C CYS A 115 3.04 -16.46 2.12
N GLU A 116 1.85 -17.00 2.37
CA GLU A 116 1.50 -18.37 1.98
C GLU A 116 1.40 -18.50 0.44
N SER A 117 0.72 -17.55 -0.22
CA SER A 117 0.52 -17.59 -1.67
C SER A 117 1.82 -17.41 -2.47
N VAL A 118 2.73 -16.55 -1.99
CA VAL A 118 3.96 -16.19 -2.70
C VAL A 118 5.13 -17.13 -2.34
N PHE A 119 5.23 -17.57 -1.08
CA PHE A 119 6.39 -18.33 -0.59
C PHE A 119 6.05 -19.70 0.00
N GLY A 120 4.77 -20.05 0.13
CA GLY A 120 4.34 -21.29 0.80
C GLY A 120 4.59 -21.27 2.30
N LEU A 121 4.59 -20.08 2.92
CA LEU A 121 4.80 -19.89 4.36
C LEU A 121 3.46 -19.64 5.06
N PRO A 122 2.85 -20.66 5.70
CA PRO A 122 1.62 -20.46 6.46
C PRO A 122 1.89 -19.60 7.71
N SER A 123 0.84 -18.97 8.25
CA SER A 123 0.94 -18.04 9.40
C SER A 123 1.75 -18.58 10.58
N GLU A 124 1.58 -19.85 10.94
CA GLU A 124 2.33 -20.51 12.02
C GLU A 124 3.85 -20.52 11.78
N THR A 125 4.26 -20.65 10.51
CA THR A 125 5.68 -20.60 10.12
C THR A 125 6.19 -19.17 10.18
N VAL A 126 5.39 -18.21 9.69
CA VAL A 126 5.73 -16.79 9.76
C VAL A 126 5.91 -16.35 11.20
N ASP A 127 4.95 -16.67 12.08
CA ASP A 127 5.03 -16.36 13.51
C ASP A 127 6.26 -16.98 14.18
N GLY A 128 6.54 -18.26 13.88
CA GLY A 128 7.71 -18.96 14.41
C GLY A 128 9.02 -18.34 13.96
N ASN A 129 9.10 -17.95 12.70
CA ASN A 129 10.26 -17.28 12.12
C ASN A 129 10.48 -15.90 12.78
N VAL A 130 9.44 -15.07 12.82
CA VAL A 130 9.50 -13.70 13.38
C VAL A 130 9.87 -13.72 14.86
N ALA A 131 9.37 -14.69 15.63
CA ALA A 131 9.71 -14.83 17.04
C ALA A 131 11.15 -15.30 17.30
N SER A 132 11.86 -15.79 16.29
CA SER A 132 13.21 -16.35 16.40
C SER A 132 14.34 -15.36 16.09
N THR A 133 13.99 -14.13 15.69
CA THR A 133 14.90 -13.05 15.28
C THR A 133 15.17 -12.09 16.44
#